data_AF-A0A817Q6G1-F1
#
_entry.id   AF-A0A817Q6G1-F1
#
_cell.length_a   1.000
_cell.length_b   1.000
_cell.length_c   1.000
_cell.angle_alpha   90.00
_cell.angle_beta   90.00
_cell.angle_gamma   90.00
#
_symmetry.space_group_name_H-M   'P 1'
#
loop_
_entity.id
_entity.type
_entity.pdbx_description
1 polymer ?
#
loop_
_entity_poly.entity_id
_entity_poly.type
_entity_poly.pdbx_seq_one_letter_code
_entity_poly.pdbx_strand_id
1 'polypeptide(L)'
;PIISILFNDQTKVKIFVQVKTNKEQYAQDNSKLHLNFHEPVIRVHETEYLLIHVRSPPIFQHLLTFIRIWAQHVGLYGRAYGYLSGYSWSILCAHICHTFLSSIKSLSSIENFSIDEFFSLVQQFFLTFAQFNWSSQAFRLYPKSYKQMTLSEKSSVHNRGSMRIISPSSPYNNTGRSTINSTRDLIIQGFQRVLQLLDTINTITCEDKSNALKQILELNNDFPNEKIKSLVQLTLSSENNYELDEWIGWMKSRLAHFINDCEEECHLIIQTQNLIEYRSNNTEAFYSIAFQLDPQTLIQHRNFSNCLKKFLDQFNLCPNRKESMKISYKIISTHDWKLERMQAKPQRTIK
;
A
#
# COMPACT_ATOMS: atom_id res chain seq x y z
N PRO A 1 14.07 -3.87 -16.81
CA PRO A 1 14.55 -4.90 -15.86
C PRO A 1 14.85 -4.26 -14.49
N ILE A 2 14.24 -4.78 -13.42
CA ILE A 2 14.54 -4.40 -12.04
C ILE A 2 15.52 -5.44 -11.50
N ILE A 3 16.67 -5.01 -10.98
CA ILE A 3 17.66 -5.89 -10.35
C ILE A 3 17.76 -5.48 -8.89
N SER A 4 17.39 -6.37 -7.98
CA SER A 4 17.67 -6.22 -6.55
C SER A 4 19.08 -6.75 -6.28
N ILE A 5 19.95 -5.90 -5.74
CA ILE A 5 21.35 -6.23 -5.43
C ILE A 5 21.57 -5.98 -3.95
N LEU A 6 22.13 -6.96 -3.24
CA LEU A 6 22.61 -6.79 -1.88
C LEU A 6 23.98 -6.12 -1.92
N PHE A 7 24.11 -4.95 -1.29
CA PHE A 7 25.37 -4.21 -1.20
C PHE A 7 25.58 -3.76 0.25
N ASN A 8 26.63 -4.29 0.90
CA ASN A 8 26.94 -4.02 2.31
C ASN A 8 25.74 -4.22 3.24
N ASP A 9 25.10 -5.40 3.17
CA ASP A 9 23.91 -5.77 3.96
C ASP A 9 22.67 -4.87 3.75
N GLN A 10 22.72 -3.95 2.78
CA GLN A 10 21.57 -3.17 2.34
C GLN A 10 21.05 -3.69 1.00
N THR A 11 19.77 -4.03 0.96
CA THR A 11 19.08 -4.36 -0.29
C THR A 11 18.90 -3.09 -1.12
N LYS A 12 19.65 -2.97 -2.22
CA LYS A 12 19.53 -1.87 -3.19
C LYS A 12 18.77 -2.35 -4.42
N VAL A 13 17.66 -1.69 -4.74
CA VAL A 13 16.93 -1.95 -5.98
C VAL A 13 17.49 -1.02 -7.06
N LYS A 14 18.15 -1.60 -8.08
CA LYS A 14 18.58 -0.86 -9.28
C LYS A 14 17.58 -1.07 -10.40
N ILE A 15 17.14 0.03 -10.99
CA ILE A 15 16.22 0.03 -12.12
C ILE A 15 17.03 0.52 -13.33
N PHE A 16 17.23 -0.36 -14.32
CA PHE A 16 17.91 -0.01 -15.57
C PHE A 16 16.87 0.31 -16.63
N VAL A 17 16.93 1.52 -17.18
CA VAL A 17 16.07 1.91 -18.30
C VAL A 17 16.87 2.49 -19.43
N GLN A 18 16.62 1.96 -20.63
CA GLN A 18 17.19 2.46 -21.86
C GLN A 18 16.35 3.63 -22.37
N VAL A 19 16.97 4.81 -22.44
CA VAL A 19 16.33 6.04 -22.90
C VAL A 19 16.83 6.34 -24.31
N LYS A 20 15.95 6.32 -25.32
CA LYS A 20 16.28 6.73 -26.69
C LYS A 20 16.18 8.25 -26.79
N THR A 21 17.26 8.97 -26.54
CA THR A 21 17.35 10.44 -26.72
C THR A 21 18.71 10.85 -27.29
N ASN A 22 18.77 11.99 -27.99
CA ASN A 22 20.04 12.65 -28.32
C ASN A 22 20.54 13.39 -27.07
N LYS A 23 21.84 13.27 -26.76
CA LYS A 23 22.47 13.80 -25.52
C LYS A 23 22.15 15.27 -25.21
N GLU A 24 21.92 16.10 -26.22
CA GLU A 24 21.66 17.54 -26.07
C GLU A 24 20.22 17.88 -25.69
N GLN A 25 19.23 17.03 -26.05
CA GLN A 25 17.81 17.24 -25.69
C GLN A 25 17.49 16.86 -24.24
N TYR A 26 18.30 15.98 -23.62
CA TYR A 26 18.09 15.53 -22.24
C TYR A 26 18.21 16.67 -21.21
N ALA A 27 18.98 17.71 -21.52
CA ALA A 27 19.22 18.83 -20.60
C ALA A 27 18.19 19.97 -20.71
N GLN A 28 17.43 20.04 -21.81
CA GLN A 28 16.67 21.26 -22.16
C GLN A 28 15.14 21.14 -22.06
N ASP A 29 14.55 19.93 -22.08
CA ASP A 29 13.09 19.80 -22.13
C ASP A 29 12.54 18.57 -21.37
N ASN A 30 12.70 18.57 -20.04
CA ASN A 30 12.26 17.48 -19.14
C ASN A 30 10.75 17.18 -19.23
N SER A 31 9.92 18.17 -19.60
CA SER A 31 8.46 18.05 -19.56
C SER A 31 7.87 17.12 -20.64
N LYS A 32 8.54 16.95 -21.79
CA LYS A 32 8.06 16.16 -22.94
C LYS A 32 8.66 14.76 -23.04
N LEU A 33 9.70 14.46 -22.25
CA LEU A 33 10.39 13.17 -22.26
C LEU A 33 9.55 12.04 -21.63
N HIS A 34 8.59 12.37 -20.77
CA HIS A 34 7.77 11.39 -20.04
C HIS A 34 6.85 10.52 -20.89
N LEU A 35 6.55 10.93 -22.13
CA LEU A 35 5.66 10.20 -23.03
C LEU A 35 6.23 8.86 -23.55
N ASN A 36 7.56 8.67 -23.47
CA ASN A 36 8.26 7.49 -24.01
C ASN A 36 8.96 6.63 -22.95
N PHE A 37 8.77 6.91 -21.65
CA PHE A 37 9.42 6.17 -20.58
C PHE A 37 8.62 4.94 -20.13
N HIS A 38 9.33 3.86 -19.78
CA HIS A 38 8.73 2.73 -19.06
C HIS A 38 8.29 3.16 -17.65
N GLU A 39 7.21 2.55 -17.14
CA GLU A 39 6.58 2.84 -15.82
C GLU A 39 7.59 3.04 -14.66
N PRO A 40 8.68 2.25 -14.53
CA PRO A 40 9.66 2.45 -13.47
C PRO A 40 10.38 3.81 -13.48
N VAL A 41 10.70 4.38 -14.65
CA VAL A 41 11.36 5.70 -14.75
C VAL A 41 10.39 6.82 -14.42
N ILE A 42 9.15 6.69 -14.90
CA ILE A 42 8.08 7.63 -14.57
C ILE A 42 7.98 7.76 -13.05
N ARG A 43 7.99 6.63 -12.33
CA ARG A 43 7.91 6.59 -10.87
C ARG A 43 9.10 7.24 -10.14
N VAL A 44 10.32 7.10 -10.69
CA VAL A 44 11.50 7.77 -10.14
C VAL A 44 11.33 9.28 -10.25
N HIS A 45 11.00 9.78 -11.44
CA HIS A 45 10.77 11.21 -11.66
C HIS A 45 9.59 11.76 -10.85
N GLU A 46 8.51 11.00 -10.73
CA GLU A 46 7.35 11.34 -9.89
C GLU A 46 7.75 11.52 -8.42
N THR A 47 8.67 10.69 -7.92
CA THR A 47 9.19 10.77 -6.54
C THR A 47 10.14 11.94 -6.38
N GLU A 48 11.08 12.14 -7.31
CA GLU A 48 11.99 13.28 -7.34
C GLU A 48 11.22 14.61 -7.38
N TYR A 49 10.22 14.70 -8.25
CA TYR A 49 9.35 15.86 -8.36
C TYR A 49 8.70 16.17 -7.01
N LEU A 50 8.13 15.16 -6.34
CA LEU A 50 7.50 15.36 -5.04
C LEU A 50 8.50 15.85 -3.98
N LEU A 51 9.71 15.28 -3.93
CA LEU A 51 10.75 15.67 -2.98
C LEU A 51 11.26 17.10 -3.19
N ILE A 52 11.37 17.55 -4.44
CA ILE A 52 11.80 18.91 -4.76
C ILE A 52 10.73 19.93 -4.35
N HIS A 53 9.45 19.57 -4.47
CA HIS A 53 8.34 20.50 -4.25
C HIS A 53 7.73 20.43 -2.85
N VAL A 54 8.14 19.51 -2.00
CA VAL A 54 7.58 19.38 -0.65
C VAL A 54 8.04 20.51 0.27
N ARG A 55 7.13 21.00 1.12
CA ARG A 55 7.45 21.97 2.16
C ARG A 55 8.14 21.28 3.34
N SER A 56 9.31 21.78 3.73
CA SER A 56 10.17 21.23 4.78
C SER A 56 10.44 19.72 4.62
N PRO A 57 11.41 19.33 3.76
CA PRO A 57 11.75 17.94 3.53
C PRO A 57 12.03 17.12 4.80
N PRO A 58 12.69 17.66 5.86
CA PRO A 58 12.90 16.91 7.10
C PRO A 58 11.60 16.56 7.82
N ILE A 59 10.68 17.53 8.01
CA ILE A 59 9.39 17.30 8.67
C ILE A 59 8.55 16.30 7.85
N PHE A 60 8.54 16.46 6.53
CA PHE A 60 7.88 15.53 5.63
C PHE A 60 8.40 14.09 5.80
N GLN A 61 9.71 13.90 5.90
CA GLN A 61 10.29 12.57 6.10
C GLN A 61 9.87 11.95 7.44
N HIS A 62 9.80 12.74 8.51
CA HIS A 62 9.31 12.26 9.81
C HIS A 62 7.83 11.84 9.73
N LEU A 63 6.96 12.68 9.16
CA LEU A 63 5.55 12.34 8.98
C LEU A 63 5.37 11.10 8.10
N LEU A 64 6.05 11.05 6.94
CA LEU A 64 5.96 9.92 6.03
C LEU A 64 6.44 8.63 6.69
N THR A 65 7.51 8.68 7.47
CA THR A 65 8.02 7.51 8.21
C THR A 65 7.00 7.05 9.23
N PHE A 66 6.44 7.95 10.03
CA PHE A 66 5.42 7.64 11.02
C PHE A 66 4.18 6.99 10.39
N ILE A 67 3.60 7.62 9.35
CA ILE A 67 2.42 7.10 8.65
C ILE A 67 2.70 5.77 7.97
N ARG A 68 3.90 5.57 7.41
CA ARG A 68 4.28 4.27 6.82
C ARG A 68 4.38 3.18 7.87
N ILE A 69 5.01 3.44 9.02
CA ILE A 69 5.11 2.47 10.11
C ILE A 69 3.70 2.11 10.60
N TRP A 70 2.86 3.11 10.87
CA TRP A 70 1.46 2.90 11.24
C TRP A 70 0.74 2.02 10.21
N ALA A 71 0.70 2.42 8.94
CA ALA A 71 -0.03 1.71 7.89
C ALA A 71 0.50 0.28 7.67
N GLN A 72 1.81 0.06 7.83
CA GLN A 72 2.39 -1.28 7.79
C GLN A 72 1.98 -2.12 8.98
N HIS A 73 1.98 -1.56 10.18
CA HIS A 73 1.64 -2.25 11.43
C HIS A 73 0.17 -2.67 11.46
N VAL A 74 -0.76 -1.79 11.08
CA VAL A 74 -2.20 -2.09 11.01
C VAL A 74 -2.61 -2.89 9.76
N GLY A 75 -1.66 -3.26 8.90
CA GLY A 75 -1.92 -4.11 7.72
C GLY A 75 -2.50 -3.40 6.49
N LEU A 76 -2.53 -2.06 6.46
CA LEU A 76 -3.15 -1.22 5.42
C LEU A 76 -2.14 -0.68 4.38
N TYR A 77 -0.99 -1.32 4.24
CA TYR A 77 0.09 -0.87 3.35
C TYR A 77 0.40 -1.89 2.26
N GLY A 78 0.52 -1.43 1.02
CA GLY A 78 1.11 -2.20 -0.07
C GLY A 78 0.17 -2.40 -1.26
N ARG A 79 0.64 -1.89 -2.41
CA ARG A 79 -0.06 -1.98 -3.71
C ARG A 79 -0.47 -3.40 -4.09
N ALA A 80 0.41 -4.37 -3.82
CA ALA A 80 0.18 -5.78 -4.17
C ALA A 80 -1.05 -6.38 -3.46
N TYR A 81 -1.37 -5.87 -2.27
CA TYR A 81 -2.45 -6.36 -1.42
C TYR A 81 -3.75 -5.56 -1.60
N GLY A 82 -3.81 -4.68 -2.60
CA GLY A 82 -4.95 -3.79 -2.82
C GLY A 82 -4.96 -2.53 -1.96
N TYR A 83 -3.84 -2.18 -1.30
CA TYR A 83 -3.73 -0.95 -0.50
C TYR A 83 -2.90 0.13 -1.22
N LEU A 84 -2.72 1.27 -0.54
CA LEU A 84 -1.91 2.37 -1.05
C LEU A 84 -0.42 2.01 -1.11
N SER A 85 0.25 2.55 -2.13
CA SER A 85 1.69 2.44 -2.30
C SER A 85 2.44 3.48 -1.45
N GLY A 86 3.73 3.29 -1.22
CA GLY A 86 4.57 4.29 -0.54
C GLY A 86 4.51 5.66 -1.20
N TYR A 87 4.41 5.71 -2.54
CA TYR A 87 4.28 6.98 -3.28
C TYR A 87 2.92 7.65 -3.04
N SER A 88 1.84 6.87 -2.96
CA SER A 88 0.51 7.38 -2.61
C SER A 88 0.51 8.00 -1.21
N TRP A 89 1.07 7.30 -0.22
CA TRP A 89 1.22 7.82 1.14
C TRP A 89 2.07 9.09 1.19
N SER A 90 3.14 9.18 0.38
CA SER A 90 3.95 10.40 0.31
C SER A 90 3.18 11.60 -0.25
N ILE A 91 2.31 11.42 -1.25
CA ILE A 91 1.47 12.50 -1.77
C ILE A 91 0.54 13.04 -0.68
N LEU A 92 -0.08 12.15 0.09
CA LEU A 92 -0.95 12.51 1.22
C LEU A 92 -0.17 13.26 2.31
N CYS A 93 1.01 12.78 2.70
CA CYS A 93 1.86 13.44 3.70
C CYS A 93 2.37 14.81 3.23
N ALA A 94 2.74 14.94 1.95
CA ALA A 94 3.19 16.20 1.38
C ALA A 94 2.10 17.26 1.44
N HIS A 95 0.84 16.89 1.20
CA HIS A 95 -0.28 17.82 1.34
C HIS A 95 -0.42 18.36 2.75
N ILE A 96 -0.35 17.49 3.76
CA ILE A 96 -0.41 17.91 5.16
C ILE A 96 0.75 18.84 5.50
N CYS A 97 1.96 18.55 5.01
CA CYS A 97 3.10 19.47 5.18
C CYS A 97 2.85 20.82 4.49
N HIS A 98 2.24 20.84 3.31
CA HIS A 98 1.92 22.08 2.62
C HIS A 98 0.84 22.89 3.35
N THR A 99 -0.24 22.27 3.80
CA THR A 99 -1.37 22.98 4.42
C THR A 99 -1.04 23.41 5.85
N PHE A 100 -0.51 22.50 6.67
CA PHE A 100 -0.22 22.74 8.08
C PHE A 100 0.99 23.67 8.28
N LEU A 101 2.09 23.47 7.55
CA LEU A 101 3.28 24.33 7.71
C LEU A 101 3.13 25.70 7.02
N SER A 102 2.04 25.92 6.27
CA SER A 102 1.73 27.25 5.73
C SER A 102 0.96 28.11 6.73
N SER A 103 0.15 27.50 7.61
CA SER A 103 -0.58 28.23 8.66
C SER A 103 0.31 28.62 9.84
N ILE A 104 1.47 27.97 10.01
CA ILE A 104 2.37 28.19 11.15
C ILE A 104 3.72 28.74 10.65
N LYS A 105 3.93 30.05 10.79
CA LYS A 105 5.13 30.75 10.28
C LYS A 105 6.43 30.37 10.99
N SER A 106 6.36 29.89 12.24
CA SER A 106 7.54 29.51 13.05
C SER A 106 8.16 28.16 12.66
N LEU A 107 7.45 27.34 11.88
CA LEU A 107 7.76 25.94 11.60
C LEU A 107 8.74 25.70 10.43
N SER A 108 9.53 26.70 10.05
CA SER A 108 10.42 26.63 8.88
C SER A 108 11.76 25.92 9.13
N SER A 109 12.13 25.62 10.38
CA SER A 109 13.37 24.89 10.72
C SER A 109 13.09 23.68 11.61
N ILE A 110 13.76 22.56 11.32
CA ILE A 110 13.63 21.32 12.11
C ILE A 110 14.17 21.48 13.55
N GLU A 111 15.11 22.40 13.76
CA GLU A 111 15.74 22.66 15.06
C GLU A 111 14.75 23.18 16.11
N ASN A 112 13.58 23.69 15.69
CA ASN A 112 12.52 24.18 16.58
C ASN A 112 11.24 23.34 16.53
N PHE A 113 11.28 22.16 15.91
CA PHE A 113 10.10 21.32 15.72
C PHE A 113 9.77 20.52 16.99
N SER A 114 8.74 20.95 17.71
CA SER A 114 8.33 20.35 18.98
C SER A 114 7.49 19.08 18.81
N ILE A 115 7.40 18.29 19.89
CA ILE A 115 6.50 17.13 19.95
C ILE A 115 5.02 17.52 19.76
N ASP A 116 4.65 18.71 20.22
CA ASP A 116 3.30 19.27 20.10
C ASP A 116 2.93 19.53 18.65
N GLU A 117 3.86 20.11 17.89
CA GLU A 117 3.67 20.39 16.46
C GLU A 117 3.66 19.11 15.64
N PHE A 118 4.52 18.13 15.98
CA PHE A 118 4.48 16.81 15.32
C PHE A 118 3.17 16.07 15.59
N PHE A 119 2.72 16.04 16.85
CA PHE A 119 1.44 15.45 17.21
C PHE A 119 0.30 16.10 16.43
N SER A 120 0.28 17.44 16.36
CA SER A 120 -0.72 18.19 15.60
C SER A 120 -0.68 17.84 14.11
N LEU A 121 0.50 17.71 13.52
CA LEU A 121 0.68 17.30 12.12
C LEU A 121 0.11 15.89 11.86
N VAL A 122 0.36 14.94 12.75
CA VAL A 122 -0.17 13.58 12.68
C VAL A 122 -1.68 13.57 12.85
N GLN A 123 -2.22 14.29 13.84
CA GLN A 123 -3.66 14.41 14.05
C GLN A 123 -4.35 15.01 12.82
N GLN A 124 -3.79 16.07 12.23
CA GLN A 124 -4.31 16.70 11.02
C GLN A 124 -4.30 15.76 9.81
N PHE A 125 -3.29 14.89 9.68
CA PHE A 125 -3.28 13.85 8.66
C PHE A 125 -4.51 12.95 8.78
N PHE A 126 -4.74 12.36 9.95
CA PHE A 126 -5.85 11.44 10.17
C PHE A 126 -7.20 12.12 10.01
N LEU A 127 -7.35 13.33 10.56
CA LEU A 127 -8.58 14.13 10.45
C LEU A 127 -8.92 14.43 8.99
N THR A 128 -7.95 14.94 8.23
CA THR A 128 -8.13 15.32 6.82
C THR A 128 -8.58 14.14 5.98
N PHE A 129 -7.91 12.99 6.11
CA PHE A 129 -8.16 11.85 5.23
C PHE A 129 -9.28 10.92 5.70
N ALA A 130 -9.68 10.98 6.97
CA ALA A 130 -10.91 10.35 7.45
C ALA A 130 -12.17 11.06 6.93
N GLN A 131 -12.12 12.39 6.79
CA GLN A 131 -13.25 13.22 6.35
C GLN A 131 -13.30 13.41 4.83
N PHE A 132 -12.21 13.12 4.10
CA PHE A 132 -12.17 13.25 2.65
C PHE A 132 -13.17 12.32 1.96
N ASN A 133 -13.92 12.85 1.00
CA ASN A 133 -14.94 12.10 0.28
C ASN A 133 -14.32 11.22 -0.84
N TRP A 134 -13.74 10.09 -0.43
CA TRP A 134 -13.05 9.15 -1.32
C TRP A 134 -13.94 8.49 -2.38
N SER A 135 -15.25 8.43 -2.19
CA SER A 135 -16.17 7.77 -3.15
C SER A 135 -16.44 8.62 -4.40
N SER A 136 -16.35 9.94 -4.29
CA SER A 136 -16.72 10.86 -5.37
C SER A 136 -15.63 11.85 -5.76
N GLN A 137 -14.63 12.09 -4.92
CA GLN A 137 -13.60 13.09 -5.16
C GLN A 137 -12.24 12.45 -5.46
N ALA A 138 -11.50 13.08 -6.37
CA ALA A 138 -10.10 12.77 -6.61
C ALA A 138 -9.20 13.73 -5.84
N PHE A 139 -8.34 13.17 -5.00
CA PHE A 139 -7.36 13.90 -4.23
C PHE A 139 -6.24 14.39 -5.16
N ARG A 140 -5.90 15.68 -5.03
CA ARG A 140 -4.82 16.34 -5.78
C ARG A 140 -3.98 17.17 -4.82
N LEU A 141 -2.66 17.02 -4.91
CA LEU A 141 -1.73 17.78 -4.08
C LEU A 141 -1.84 19.30 -4.32
N TYR A 142 -2.01 19.70 -5.58
CA TYR A 142 -2.11 21.11 -6.00
C TYR A 142 -3.47 21.38 -6.65
N PRO A 143 -4.42 22.05 -5.97
CA PRO A 143 -5.76 22.32 -6.51
C PRO A 143 -5.80 23.35 -7.65
N LYS A 144 -4.72 24.08 -7.94
CA LYS A 144 -4.73 25.26 -8.83
C LYS A 144 -4.09 25.05 -10.21
N SER A 145 -3.38 23.94 -10.46
CA SER A 145 -2.70 23.64 -11.74
C SER A 145 -3.65 23.07 -12.83
N TYR A 146 -4.96 23.31 -12.70
CA TYR A 146 -6.04 22.59 -13.38
C TYR A 146 -6.17 22.80 -14.90
N LYS A 147 -5.66 23.89 -15.48
CA LYS A 147 -5.96 24.24 -16.89
C LYS A 147 -5.34 23.30 -17.94
N GLN A 148 -4.38 22.44 -17.58
CA GLN A 148 -3.70 21.52 -18.52
C GLN A 148 -4.06 20.03 -18.33
N MET A 149 -4.78 19.64 -17.27
CA MET A 149 -5.01 18.22 -16.91
C MET A 149 -6.27 17.59 -17.54
N THR A 150 -7.17 18.39 -18.12
CA THR A 150 -8.52 17.94 -18.55
C THR A 150 -8.56 16.99 -19.75
N LEU A 151 -7.44 16.77 -20.44
CA LEU A 151 -7.38 15.91 -21.63
C LEU A 151 -6.95 14.46 -21.32
N SER A 152 -6.11 14.20 -20.31
CA SER A 152 -5.67 12.84 -19.94
C SER A 152 -6.64 12.11 -19.01
N GLU A 153 -7.45 12.84 -18.23
CA GLU A 153 -8.42 12.29 -17.27
C GLU A 153 -9.64 11.60 -17.92
N LYS A 154 -9.86 11.80 -19.23
CA LYS A 154 -11.00 11.22 -19.97
C LYS A 154 -10.81 9.76 -20.37
N SER A 155 -9.62 9.18 -20.19
CA SER A 155 -9.39 7.77 -20.50
C SER A 155 -9.73 6.89 -19.28
N SER A 156 -10.58 5.87 -19.49
CA SER A 156 -11.05 4.95 -18.43
C SER A 156 -9.91 4.16 -17.76
N VAL A 157 -8.76 4.05 -18.42
CA VAL A 157 -7.58 3.31 -17.93
C VAL A 157 -6.85 4.07 -16.81
N HIS A 158 -6.85 5.41 -16.84
CA HIS A 158 -6.21 6.24 -15.80
C HIS A 158 -7.04 6.38 -14.52
N ASN A 159 -8.32 6.00 -14.56
CA ASN A 159 -9.30 6.19 -13.47
C ASN A 159 -9.59 4.94 -12.63
N ARG A 160 -8.84 3.84 -12.80
CA ARG A 160 -9.02 2.63 -11.98
C ARG A 160 -8.71 2.89 -10.51
N GLY A 161 -9.36 2.13 -9.64
CA GLY A 161 -9.14 2.10 -8.19
C GLY A 161 -10.06 3.02 -7.39
N SER A 162 -10.51 2.54 -6.23
CA SER A 162 -11.51 3.21 -5.38
C SER A 162 -11.00 4.40 -4.56
N MET A 163 -9.68 4.55 -4.37
CA MET A 163 -9.05 5.77 -3.82
C MET A 163 -8.32 6.52 -4.94
N ARG A 164 -8.90 7.65 -5.37
CA ARG A 164 -8.34 8.48 -6.44
C ARG A 164 -7.33 9.48 -5.87
N ILE A 165 -6.03 9.18 -5.99
CA ILE A 165 -4.91 10.03 -5.58
C ILE A 165 -4.08 10.33 -6.82
N ILE A 166 -4.24 11.53 -7.36
CA ILE A 166 -3.62 11.92 -8.63
C ILE A 166 -2.17 12.33 -8.40
N SER A 167 -1.27 11.74 -9.19
CA SER A 167 0.15 12.11 -9.21
C SER A 167 0.31 13.62 -9.51
N PRO A 168 1.17 14.36 -8.78
CA PRO A 168 1.37 15.79 -8.99
C PRO A 168 2.19 16.13 -10.25
N SER A 169 2.83 15.14 -10.87
CA SER A 169 3.59 15.30 -12.12
C SER A 169 3.00 14.44 -13.24
N SER A 170 3.29 14.84 -14.48
CA SER A 170 2.94 14.06 -15.67
C SER A 170 3.43 12.61 -15.54
N PRO A 171 2.60 11.61 -15.87
CA PRO A 171 1.35 11.68 -16.63
C PRO A 171 0.07 11.86 -15.79
N TYR A 172 0.16 12.25 -14.51
CA TYR A 172 -1.00 12.48 -13.63
C TYR A 172 -1.87 11.24 -13.42
N ASN A 173 -1.25 10.07 -13.33
CA ASN A 173 -1.97 8.81 -13.09
C ASN A 173 -2.59 8.77 -11.69
N ASN A 174 -3.68 7.99 -11.54
CA ASN A 174 -4.11 7.57 -10.21
C ASN A 174 -3.06 6.64 -9.57
N THR A 175 -2.41 7.11 -8.52
CA THR A 175 -1.42 6.33 -7.76
C THR A 175 -2.07 5.27 -6.87
N GLY A 176 -3.34 5.47 -6.49
CA GLY A 176 -4.17 4.52 -5.73
C GLY A 176 -4.84 3.44 -6.58
N ARG A 177 -4.37 3.19 -7.81
CA ARG A 177 -5.05 2.32 -8.80
C ARG A 177 -5.30 0.86 -8.40
N SER A 178 -4.66 0.36 -7.34
CA SER A 178 -4.86 -1.01 -6.83
C SER A 178 -5.93 -1.11 -5.76
N THR A 179 -6.41 0.01 -5.21
CA THR A 179 -7.45 -0.03 -4.17
C THR A 179 -8.78 -0.44 -4.75
N ILE A 180 -9.50 -1.27 -4.03
CA ILE A 180 -10.90 -1.64 -4.31
C ILE A 180 -11.79 -1.03 -3.22
N ASN A 181 -13.11 -1.17 -3.31
CA ASN A 181 -14.02 -0.59 -2.33
C ASN A 181 -13.76 -1.15 -0.94
N SER A 182 -13.59 -2.46 -0.82
CA SER A 182 -13.31 -3.11 0.47
C SER A 182 -12.02 -2.58 1.12
N THR A 183 -10.93 -2.42 0.36
CA THR A 183 -9.67 -1.91 0.91
C THR A 183 -9.68 -0.40 1.14
N ARG A 184 -10.39 0.39 0.33
CA ARG A 184 -10.67 1.80 0.62
C ARG A 184 -11.38 1.94 1.95
N ASP A 185 -12.45 1.17 2.16
CA ASP A 185 -13.28 1.26 3.36
C ASP A 185 -12.49 0.85 4.61
N LEU A 186 -11.59 -0.13 4.48
CA LEU A 186 -10.64 -0.51 5.55
C LEU A 186 -9.62 0.60 5.84
N ILE A 187 -9.12 1.30 4.82
CA ILE A 187 -8.22 2.46 5.01
C ILE A 187 -8.94 3.59 5.76
N ILE A 188 -10.17 3.91 5.35
CA ILE A 188 -10.99 4.94 6.01
C ILE A 188 -11.29 4.54 7.46
N GLN A 189 -11.67 3.29 7.71
CA GLN A 189 -11.85 2.76 9.07
C GLN A 189 -10.56 2.85 9.90
N GLY A 190 -9.40 2.57 9.29
CA GLY A 190 -8.10 2.75 9.94
C GLY A 190 -7.85 4.19 10.38
N PHE A 191 -8.17 5.18 9.54
CA PHE A 191 -8.07 6.59 9.93
C PHE A 191 -9.04 6.94 11.07
N GLN A 192 -10.29 6.49 10.97
CA GLN A 192 -11.31 6.73 11.98
C GLN A 192 -10.94 6.11 13.33
N ARG A 193 -10.36 4.90 13.34
CA ARG A 193 -9.88 4.24 14.56
C ARG A 193 -8.79 5.04 15.27
N VAL A 194 -7.89 5.68 14.52
CA VAL A 194 -6.89 6.58 15.12
C VAL A 194 -7.56 7.80 15.75
N LEU A 195 -8.56 8.40 15.09
CA LEU A 195 -9.29 9.54 15.66
C LEU A 195 -10.04 9.15 16.93
N GLN A 196 -10.72 8.00 16.94
CA GLN A 196 -11.39 7.46 18.12
C GLN A 196 -10.40 7.21 19.27
N LEU A 197 -9.21 6.67 18.98
CA LEU A 197 -8.15 6.54 19.97
C LEU A 197 -7.78 7.92 20.56
N LEU A 198 -7.53 8.92 19.70
CA LEU A 198 -7.17 10.27 20.14
C LEU A 198 -8.28 10.97 20.95
N ASP A 199 -9.55 10.65 20.71
CA ASP A 199 -10.68 11.18 21.48
C ASP A 199 -10.78 10.57 22.89
N THR A 200 -10.18 9.39 23.11
CA THR A 200 -10.28 8.64 24.38
C THR A 200 -9.09 8.81 25.31
N ILE A 201 -7.93 9.17 24.79
CA ILE A 201 -6.69 9.30 25.56
C ILE A 201 -6.43 10.76 25.92
N ASN A 202 -5.71 10.97 27.02
CA ASN A 202 -5.25 12.31 27.38
C ASN A 202 -4.18 12.77 26.37
N THR A 203 -4.27 14.03 25.94
CA THR A 203 -3.32 14.67 25.00
C THR A 203 -2.95 16.08 25.44
N ILE A 204 -3.10 16.41 26.74
CA ILE A 204 -2.88 17.77 27.26
C ILE A 204 -1.38 18.10 27.32
N THR A 205 -0.58 17.22 27.90
CA THR A 205 0.86 17.47 28.09
C THR A 205 1.71 16.95 26.92
N CYS A 206 2.97 17.38 26.85
CA CYS A 206 3.93 16.84 25.88
C CYS A 206 4.15 15.32 26.05
N GLU A 207 4.15 14.82 27.28
CA GLU A 207 4.32 13.40 27.58
C GLU A 207 3.10 12.59 27.12
N ASP A 208 1.89 13.10 27.39
CA ASP A 208 0.63 12.52 26.92
C ASP A 208 0.61 12.38 25.40
N LYS A 209 1.02 13.42 24.66
CA LYS A 209 1.09 13.40 23.18
C LYS A 209 2.18 12.49 22.63
N SER A 210 3.28 12.31 23.36
CA SER A 210 4.30 11.31 23.01
C SER A 210 3.73 9.89 23.19
N ASN A 211 2.99 9.65 24.28
CA ASN A 211 2.36 8.37 24.57
C ASN A 211 1.23 8.04 23.56
N ALA A 212 0.25 8.92 23.42
CA ALA A 212 -0.12 9.47 22.12
C ALA A 212 0.25 8.70 20.84
N LEU A 213 1.34 9.19 20.27
CA LEU A 213 1.97 8.72 19.05
C LEU A 213 2.42 7.26 19.14
N LYS A 214 2.91 6.80 20.30
CA LYS A 214 3.29 5.39 20.50
C LYS A 214 2.08 4.47 20.38
N GLN A 215 0.98 4.79 21.05
CA GLN A 215 -0.25 4.00 20.99
C GLN A 215 -0.81 3.91 19.58
N ILE A 216 -0.71 4.98 18.78
CA ILE A 216 -1.06 4.95 17.35
C ILE A 216 -0.21 3.91 16.60
N LEU A 217 1.10 3.89 16.82
CA LEU A 217 2.01 2.95 16.17
C LEU A 217 1.85 1.51 16.65
N GLU A 218 1.26 1.31 17.83
CA GLU A 218 0.99 0.01 18.46
C GLU A 218 -0.45 -0.48 18.22
N LEU A 219 -1.25 0.22 17.41
CA LEU A 219 -2.60 -0.21 17.08
C LEU A 219 -2.59 -1.60 16.43
N ASN A 220 -3.33 -2.53 17.02
CA ASN A 220 -3.43 -3.90 16.51
C ASN A 220 -3.92 -3.95 15.06
N ASN A 221 -3.38 -4.88 14.28
CA ASN A 221 -3.95 -5.26 13.00
C ASN A 221 -5.22 -6.11 13.21
N ASP A 222 -6.37 -5.61 12.79
CA ASP A 222 -7.67 -6.29 12.94
C ASP A 222 -7.92 -7.30 11.80
N PHE A 223 -6.90 -8.03 11.37
CA PHE A 223 -7.02 -9.06 10.36
C PHE A 223 -7.13 -10.46 11.01
N PRO A 224 -8.15 -11.27 10.65
CA PRO A 224 -9.40 -10.90 9.98
C PRO A 224 -10.35 -10.19 10.96
N ASN A 225 -11.13 -9.23 10.45
CA ASN A 225 -12.07 -8.46 11.27
C ASN A 225 -13.34 -9.29 11.57
N GLU A 226 -14.20 -8.76 12.43
CA GLU A 226 -15.39 -9.46 12.91
C GLU A 226 -16.42 -9.81 11.82
N LYS A 227 -16.39 -9.12 10.67
CA LYS A 227 -17.30 -9.37 9.55
C LYS A 227 -16.85 -10.56 8.69
N ILE A 228 -15.58 -10.96 8.78
CA ILE A 228 -15.00 -12.04 7.97
C ILE A 228 -15.40 -13.41 8.53
N LYS A 229 -15.87 -14.29 7.65
CA LYS A 229 -16.30 -15.65 8.01
C LYS A 229 -15.40 -16.74 7.47
N SER A 230 -14.69 -16.49 6.38
CA SER A 230 -13.77 -17.45 5.78
C SER A 230 -12.50 -16.82 5.25
N LEU A 231 -11.47 -17.64 5.08
CA LEU A 231 -10.21 -17.26 4.49
C LEU A 231 -9.78 -18.27 3.45
N VAL A 232 -9.29 -17.77 2.33
CA VAL A 232 -8.50 -18.54 1.36
C VAL A 232 -7.04 -18.39 1.76
N GLN A 233 -6.45 -19.48 2.26
CA GLN A 233 -5.04 -19.55 2.58
C GLN A 233 -4.30 -20.16 1.40
N LEU A 234 -3.45 -19.36 0.76
CA LEU A 234 -2.49 -19.80 -0.24
C LEU A 234 -1.25 -20.33 0.45
N THR A 235 -0.76 -21.48 0.00
CA THR A 235 0.52 -22.06 0.41
C THR A 235 1.45 -22.06 -0.79
N LEU A 236 2.58 -21.38 -0.66
CA LEU A 236 3.66 -21.32 -1.63
C LEU A 236 4.83 -22.12 -1.06
N SER A 237 5.41 -23.02 -1.84
CA SER A 237 6.60 -23.77 -1.42
C SER A 237 7.64 -23.84 -2.52
N SER A 238 8.90 -23.95 -2.10
CA SER A 238 10.08 -24.06 -2.96
C SER A 238 11.15 -24.92 -2.28
N GLU A 239 12.26 -25.18 -2.98
CA GLU A 239 13.41 -25.89 -2.40
C GLU A 239 14.30 -24.96 -1.56
N ASN A 240 14.36 -23.67 -1.92
CA ASN A 240 15.21 -22.69 -1.26
C ASN A 240 14.54 -21.31 -1.19
N ASN A 241 15.09 -20.44 -0.32
CA ASN A 241 14.53 -19.12 -0.02
C ASN A 241 14.50 -18.19 -1.24
N TYR A 242 15.51 -18.27 -2.12
CA TYR A 242 15.56 -17.43 -3.32
C TYR A 242 14.38 -17.74 -4.25
N GLU A 243 14.12 -19.02 -4.48
CA GLU A 243 12.96 -19.46 -5.25
C GLU A 243 11.65 -19.05 -4.58
N LEU A 244 11.56 -19.14 -3.25
CA LEU A 244 10.37 -18.72 -2.53
C LEU A 244 10.11 -17.23 -2.72
N ASP A 245 11.15 -16.40 -2.65
CA ASP A 245 11.04 -14.94 -2.84
C ASP A 245 10.60 -14.58 -4.26
N GLU A 246 11.14 -15.25 -5.28
CA GLU A 246 10.66 -15.11 -6.66
C GLU A 246 9.18 -15.54 -6.77
N TRP A 247 8.79 -16.62 -6.10
CA TRP A 247 7.44 -17.16 -6.12
C TRP A 247 6.42 -16.25 -5.42
N ILE A 248 6.79 -15.68 -4.27
CA ILE A 248 6.04 -14.64 -3.57
C ILE A 248 5.95 -13.38 -4.43
N GLY A 249 7.03 -12.99 -5.11
CA GLY A 249 7.05 -11.88 -6.05
C GLY A 249 6.05 -12.07 -7.20
N TRP A 250 6.00 -13.28 -7.76
CA TRP A 250 5.04 -13.66 -8.80
C TRP A 250 3.60 -13.54 -8.29
N MET A 251 3.31 -14.06 -7.10
CA MET A 251 2.00 -13.93 -6.46
C MET A 251 1.61 -12.46 -6.26
N LYS A 252 2.48 -11.66 -5.64
CA LYS A 252 2.26 -10.23 -5.36
C LYS A 252 1.94 -9.42 -6.62
N SER A 253 2.55 -9.77 -7.76
CA SER A 253 2.32 -9.06 -9.03
C SER A 253 0.91 -9.25 -9.61
N ARG A 254 0.20 -10.31 -9.18
CA ARG A 254 -1.13 -10.71 -9.70
C ARG A 254 -2.24 -10.56 -8.67
N LEU A 255 -1.88 -10.54 -7.40
CA LEU A 255 -2.83 -10.53 -6.29
C LEU A 255 -3.81 -9.36 -6.36
N ALA A 256 -3.34 -8.14 -6.63
CA ALA A 256 -4.22 -6.97 -6.74
C ALA A 256 -5.28 -7.11 -7.85
N HIS A 257 -4.94 -7.79 -8.96
CA HIS A 257 -5.91 -8.07 -10.02
C HIS A 257 -6.92 -9.12 -9.58
N PHE A 258 -6.47 -10.20 -8.95
CA PHE A 258 -7.37 -11.23 -8.40
C PHE A 258 -8.35 -10.67 -7.37
N ILE A 259 -7.88 -9.79 -6.47
CA ILE A 259 -8.73 -9.12 -5.47
C ILE A 259 -9.78 -8.24 -6.15
N ASN A 260 -9.39 -7.50 -7.20
CA ASN A 260 -10.31 -6.70 -7.99
C ASN A 260 -11.38 -7.56 -8.69
N ASP A 261 -10.98 -8.66 -9.32
CA ASP A 261 -11.93 -9.58 -9.97
C ASP A 261 -12.90 -10.21 -8.95
N CYS A 262 -12.42 -10.51 -7.73
CA CYS A 262 -13.28 -10.99 -6.66
C CYS A 262 -14.31 -9.95 -6.20
N GLU A 263 -14.00 -8.65 -6.20
CA GLU A 263 -14.97 -7.63 -5.80
C GLU A 263 -15.91 -7.25 -6.96
N GLU A 264 -15.37 -6.99 -8.15
CA GLU A 264 -16.14 -6.49 -9.29
C GLU A 264 -16.97 -7.59 -9.97
N GLU A 265 -16.40 -8.78 -10.20
CA GLU A 265 -17.06 -9.86 -10.95
C GLU A 265 -17.80 -10.84 -10.02
N CYS A 266 -17.39 -10.92 -8.75
CA CYS A 266 -17.97 -11.84 -7.77
C CYS A 266 -18.79 -11.13 -6.68
N HIS A 267 -18.78 -9.79 -6.62
CA HIS A 267 -19.50 -9.00 -5.61
C HIS A 267 -19.16 -9.43 -4.17
N LEU A 268 -17.91 -9.83 -3.94
CA LEU A 268 -17.43 -10.26 -2.63
C LEU A 268 -16.82 -9.09 -1.86
N ILE A 269 -17.06 -9.08 -0.55
CA ILE A 269 -16.37 -8.20 0.38
C ILE A 269 -15.13 -8.93 0.91
N ILE A 270 -13.97 -8.28 0.76
CA ILE A 270 -12.66 -8.91 0.91
C ILE A 270 -11.82 -8.10 1.89
N GLN A 271 -11.07 -8.78 2.74
CA GLN A 271 -10.02 -8.17 3.54
C GLN A 271 -8.70 -8.83 3.21
N THR A 272 -7.64 -8.04 3.09
CA THR A 272 -6.27 -8.50 2.87
C THR A 272 -5.37 -7.92 3.95
N GLN A 273 -4.15 -8.43 4.05
CA GLN A 273 -3.10 -7.84 4.86
C GLN A 273 -1.76 -7.91 4.13
N ASN A 274 -0.76 -7.23 4.67
CA ASN A 274 0.60 -7.21 4.14
C ASN A 274 1.52 -8.29 4.71
N LEU A 275 1.05 -9.05 5.70
CA LEU A 275 1.80 -10.12 6.36
C LEU A 275 1.81 -11.41 5.53
N ILE A 276 3.00 -11.95 5.34
CA ILE A 276 3.25 -13.30 4.80
C ILE A 276 3.91 -14.10 5.90
N GLU A 277 3.38 -15.26 6.20
CA GLU A 277 3.91 -16.16 7.23
C GLU A 277 4.86 -17.15 6.59
N TYR A 278 6.08 -17.28 7.13
CA TYR A 278 7.08 -18.22 6.63
C TYR A 278 7.15 -19.43 7.56
N ARG A 279 7.37 -20.62 6.99
CA ARG A 279 7.63 -21.87 7.73
C ARG A 279 8.77 -22.65 7.08
N SER A 280 9.16 -23.75 7.73
CA SER A 280 10.06 -24.74 7.15
C SER A 280 11.40 -24.13 6.71
N ASN A 281 12.03 -23.33 7.58
CA ASN A 281 13.27 -22.60 7.28
C ASN A 281 13.19 -21.69 6.03
N ASN A 282 12.05 -21.00 5.83
CA ASN A 282 11.78 -20.10 4.69
C ASN A 282 11.70 -20.80 3.33
N THR A 283 11.33 -22.08 3.32
CA THR A 283 11.00 -22.83 2.09
C THR A 283 9.49 -22.88 1.83
N GLU A 284 8.67 -22.48 2.80
CA GLU A 284 7.22 -22.37 2.67
C GLU A 284 6.73 -21.00 3.14
N ALA A 285 5.74 -20.45 2.42
CA ALA A 285 5.06 -19.22 2.77
C ALA A 285 3.53 -19.37 2.67
N PHE A 286 2.83 -18.75 3.62
CA PHE A 286 1.38 -18.73 3.70
C PHE A 286 0.87 -17.30 3.56
N TYR A 287 -0.11 -17.12 2.68
CA TYR A 287 -0.80 -15.85 2.51
C TYR A 287 -2.31 -16.05 2.61
N SER A 288 -2.96 -15.25 3.46
CA SER A 288 -4.41 -15.39 3.71
C SER A 288 -5.17 -14.22 3.11
N ILE A 289 -6.24 -14.53 2.38
CA ILE A 289 -7.20 -13.56 1.85
C ILE A 289 -8.53 -13.84 2.54
N ALA A 290 -9.10 -12.85 3.19
CA ALA A 290 -10.30 -12.99 4.00
C ALA A 290 -11.55 -12.56 3.22
N PHE A 291 -12.65 -13.28 3.43
CA PHE A 291 -13.94 -13.07 2.77
C PHE A 291 -15.08 -13.02 3.80
N GLN A 292 -16.07 -12.17 3.54
CA GLN A 292 -17.26 -12.07 4.39
C GLN A 292 -18.16 -13.31 4.32
N LEU A 293 -18.12 -14.08 3.23
CA LEU A 293 -18.89 -15.31 3.09
C LEU A 293 -18.32 -16.44 3.95
N ASP A 294 -19.18 -17.34 4.42
CA ASP A 294 -18.74 -18.57 5.08
C ASP A 294 -18.07 -19.52 4.07
N PRO A 295 -17.28 -20.51 4.54
CA PRO A 295 -16.52 -21.39 3.65
C PRO A 295 -17.38 -22.15 2.63
N GLN A 296 -18.55 -22.64 3.03
CA GLN A 296 -19.40 -23.46 2.16
C GLN A 296 -19.98 -22.62 1.02
N THR A 297 -20.52 -21.45 1.36
CA THR A 297 -21.05 -20.50 0.36
C THR A 297 -19.96 -20.03 -0.59
N LEU A 298 -18.75 -19.74 -0.08
CA LEU A 298 -17.62 -19.31 -0.92
C LEU A 298 -17.19 -20.41 -1.91
N ILE A 299 -17.12 -21.67 -1.48
CA ILE A 299 -16.78 -22.82 -2.34
C ILE A 299 -17.82 -23.01 -3.46
N GLN A 300 -19.10 -22.83 -3.13
CA GLN A 300 -20.21 -22.96 -4.09
C GLN A 300 -20.33 -21.76 -5.04
N HIS A 301 -19.63 -20.66 -4.76
CA HIS A 301 -19.72 -19.44 -5.55
C HIS A 301 -19.01 -19.59 -6.91
N ARG A 302 -19.78 -19.91 -7.95
CA ARG A 302 -19.27 -20.25 -9.30
C ARG A 302 -18.31 -19.22 -9.89
N ASN A 303 -18.64 -17.93 -9.81
CA ASN A 303 -17.78 -16.87 -10.35
C ASN A 303 -16.45 -16.79 -9.59
N PHE A 304 -16.48 -17.01 -8.27
CA PHE A 304 -15.29 -17.00 -7.44
C PHE A 304 -14.39 -18.18 -7.79
N SER A 305 -14.94 -19.39 -7.88
CA SER A 305 -14.20 -20.59 -8.29
C SER A 305 -13.54 -20.42 -9.66
N ASN A 306 -14.20 -19.76 -10.61
CA ASN A 306 -13.62 -19.41 -11.90
C ASN A 306 -12.49 -18.38 -11.78
N CYS A 307 -12.66 -17.32 -10.99
CA CYS A 307 -11.62 -16.30 -10.76
C CYS A 307 -10.40 -16.89 -10.05
N LEU A 308 -10.61 -17.72 -9.03
CA LEU A 308 -9.55 -18.41 -8.31
C LEU A 308 -8.77 -19.35 -9.23
N LYS A 309 -9.47 -20.12 -10.07
CA LYS A 309 -8.82 -20.98 -11.07
C LYS A 309 -7.97 -20.15 -12.04
N LYS A 310 -8.52 -19.07 -12.61
CA LYS A 310 -7.77 -18.16 -13.50
C LYS A 310 -6.52 -17.60 -12.82
N PHE A 311 -6.62 -17.21 -11.56
CA PHE A 311 -5.49 -16.71 -10.77
C PHE A 311 -4.42 -17.80 -10.55
N LEU A 312 -4.81 -19.01 -10.19
CA LEU A 312 -3.89 -20.13 -9.99
C LEU A 312 -3.23 -20.57 -11.31
N ASP A 313 -3.96 -20.54 -12.42
CA ASP A 313 -3.43 -20.87 -13.75
C ASP A 313 -2.30 -19.91 -14.17
N GLN A 314 -2.30 -18.67 -13.68
CA GLN A 314 -1.20 -17.73 -13.92
C GLN A 314 0.14 -18.18 -13.34
N PHE A 315 0.16 -19.05 -12.33
CA PHE A 315 1.41 -19.59 -11.77
C PHE A 315 2.08 -20.57 -12.73
N ASN A 316 1.31 -21.22 -13.62
CA ASN A 316 1.87 -22.04 -14.70
C ASN A 316 2.63 -21.21 -15.74
N LEU A 317 2.36 -19.91 -15.82
CA LEU A 317 2.97 -18.98 -16.77
C LEU A 317 4.22 -18.27 -16.24
N CYS A 318 4.74 -18.66 -15.07
CA CYS A 318 5.94 -18.05 -14.51
C CYS A 318 7.18 -18.39 -15.37
N PRO A 319 7.90 -17.39 -15.93
CA PRO A 319 9.01 -17.62 -16.86
C PRO A 319 10.12 -18.51 -16.30
N ASN A 320 10.40 -18.38 -15.00
CA ASN A 320 11.47 -19.10 -14.31
C ASN A 320 10.91 -20.22 -13.41
N ARG A 321 9.72 -20.74 -13.72
CA ARG A 321 9.10 -21.78 -12.89
C ARG A 321 9.98 -23.03 -12.87
N LYS A 322 10.30 -23.49 -11.66
CA LYS A 322 10.94 -24.78 -11.40
C LYS A 322 9.93 -25.78 -10.86
N GLU A 323 10.25 -27.08 -10.95
CA GLU A 323 9.40 -28.15 -10.40
C GLU A 323 9.27 -28.09 -8.87
N SER A 324 10.28 -27.53 -8.20
CA SER A 324 10.29 -27.23 -6.78
C SER A 324 9.23 -26.21 -6.38
N MET A 325 8.88 -25.28 -7.28
CA MET A 325 7.93 -24.18 -7.02
C MET A 325 6.48 -24.66 -7.12
N LYS A 326 5.83 -24.82 -5.96
CA LYS A 326 4.46 -25.31 -5.86
C LYS A 326 3.55 -24.26 -5.23
N ILE A 327 2.29 -24.26 -5.66
CA ILE A 327 1.23 -23.46 -5.05
C ILE A 327 0.02 -24.36 -4.79
N SER A 328 -0.56 -24.23 -3.62
CA SER A 328 -1.84 -24.83 -3.26
C SER A 328 -2.68 -23.82 -2.46
N TYR A 329 -3.95 -24.15 -2.24
CA TYR A 329 -4.81 -23.34 -1.39
C TYR A 329 -5.74 -24.21 -0.55
N LYS A 330 -6.19 -23.68 0.57
CA LYS A 330 -7.32 -24.21 1.34
C LYS A 330 -8.28 -23.08 1.71
N ILE A 331 -9.56 -23.40 1.80
CA ILE A 331 -10.59 -22.48 2.30
C ILE A 331 -10.96 -22.94 3.72
N ILE A 332 -10.80 -22.06 4.69
CA ILE A 332 -10.99 -22.35 6.12
C ILE A 332 -11.87 -21.30 6.77
N SER A 333 -12.56 -21.68 7.85
CA SER A 333 -13.34 -20.72 8.62
C SER A 333 -12.43 -19.76 9.39
N THR A 334 -12.94 -18.58 9.72
CA THR A 334 -12.22 -17.64 10.61
C THR A 334 -11.89 -18.26 11.96
N HIS A 335 -12.76 -19.14 12.47
CA HIS A 335 -12.54 -19.84 13.73
C HIS A 335 -11.33 -20.79 13.63
N ASP A 336 -11.31 -21.66 12.63
CA ASP A 336 -10.22 -22.62 12.42
C ASP A 336 -8.89 -21.92 12.15
N TRP A 337 -8.92 -20.83 11.38
CA TRP A 337 -7.74 -20.00 11.11
C TRP A 337 -7.12 -19.41 12.40
N LYS A 338 -7.96 -19.00 13.36
CA LYS A 338 -7.52 -18.49 14.67
C LYS A 338 -6.99 -19.62 15.54
N LEU A 339 -7.66 -20.78 15.56
CA LEU A 339 -7.20 -21.96 16.29
C LEU A 339 -5.82 -22.44 15.82
N GLU A 340 -5.58 -22.52 14.51
CA GLU A 340 -4.29 -22.91 13.94
C GLU A 340 -3.14 -22.00 14.42
N ARG A 341 -3.41 -20.70 14.62
CA ARG A 341 -2.40 -19.73 15.09
C ARG A 341 -2.19 -19.74 16.59
N MET A 342 -3.22 -20.02 17.38
CA MET A 342 -3.05 -20.22 18.82
C MET A 342 -2.24 -21.49 19.13
N GLN A 343 -2.36 -22.51 18.29
CA GLN A 343 -1.64 -23.78 18.43
C GLN A 343 -0.23 -23.75 17.82
N ALA A 344 0.02 -22.89 16.84
CA ALA A 344 1.35 -22.69 16.27
C ALA A 344 2.25 -21.95 17.28
N LYS A 345 3.27 -22.64 17.82
CA LYS A 345 4.32 -21.99 18.63
C LYS A 345 4.94 -20.83 17.83
N PRO A 346 5.23 -19.67 18.46
CA PRO A 346 5.74 -18.51 17.75
C PRO A 346 7.10 -18.84 17.12
N GLN A 347 7.12 -19.03 15.80
CA GLN A 347 8.35 -19.03 15.02
C GLN A 347 8.59 -17.60 14.55
N ARG A 348 9.76 -17.08 14.93
CA ARG A 348 10.25 -15.70 14.78
C ARG A 348 9.62 -14.95 13.59
N THR A 349 8.85 -13.92 13.90
CA THR A 349 8.67 -12.76 13.01
C THR A 349 10.06 -12.17 12.77
N ILE A 350 10.60 -12.32 11.57
CA ILE A 350 11.81 -11.60 11.18
C ILE A 350 11.42 -10.11 11.19
N LYS A 351 12.01 -9.38 12.14
CA LYS A 351 11.84 -7.93 12.31
C LYS A 351 12.45 -7.16 11.15
#